data_AF-M5RG89-F1
#
_entry.id   AF-M5RG89-F1
#
_cell.length_a   1.000
_cell.length_b   1.000
_cell.length_c   1.000
_cell.angle_alpha   90.00
_cell.angle_beta   90.00
_cell.angle_gamma   90.00
#
_symmetry.space_group_name_H-M   'P 1'
#
loop_
_entity.id
_entity.type
_entity.pdbx_description
1 polymer ?
#
loop_
_entity_poly.entity_id
_entity_poly.type
_entity_poly.pdbx_seq_one_letter_code
_entity_poly.pdbx_strand_id
1 'polypeptide(L)'
;MIRVPVDRYHEFVSGVGGLGFAESRREDAQDVTEEYVDVEARVRNNRKLEERIITMLAERTGKLSDVLEIERELARVREEIERMEGRLRLLADRTALATVTINVREEKEYVPPAAPTFSDRVATAFGGSLSSLRQLSENLLIALIALVPWIIVLGIPVTVVTVMVRRRIHTRTAIE
;
A
#
# COMPACT_ATOMS: atom_id res chain seq x y z
N MET A 1 5.41 4.15 18.75
CA MET A 1 5.43 2.67 18.77
C MET A 1 4.01 2.21 18.51
N ILE A 2 3.81 1.26 17.60
CA ILE A 2 2.48 0.75 17.24
C ILE A 2 2.49 -0.76 17.50
N ARG A 3 1.39 -1.27 18.06
CA ARG A 3 1.16 -2.72 18.24
C ARG A 3 0.34 -3.21 17.04
N VAL A 4 0.81 -4.26 16.38
CA VAL A 4 0.18 -4.83 15.19
C VAL A 4 -0.01 -6.32 15.42
N PRO A 5 -1.19 -6.90 15.15
CA PRO A 5 -1.37 -8.36 15.15
C PRO A 5 -0.33 -9.06 14.29
N VAL A 6 0.25 -10.15 14.78
CA VAL A 6 1.31 -10.88 14.07
C VAL A 6 0.88 -11.27 12.65
N ASP A 7 -0.38 -11.68 12.48
CA ASP A 7 -0.95 -12.06 11.17
C ASP A 7 -0.92 -10.93 10.13
N ARG A 8 -0.94 -9.66 10.58
CA ARG A 8 -0.94 -8.46 9.72
C ARG A 8 0.39 -7.71 9.73
N TYR A 9 1.40 -8.23 10.42
CA TYR A 9 2.70 -7.58 10.54
C TYR A 9 3.34 -7.34 9.17
N HIS A 10 3.36 -8.37 8.30
CA HIS A 10 3.99 -8.28 7.00
C HIS A 10 3.28 -7.28 6.07
N GLU A 11 1.94 -7.26 6.10
CA GLU A 11 1.12 -6.30 5.35
C GLU A 11 1.44 -4.87 5.83
N PHE A 12 1.44 -4.64 7.14
CA PHE A 12 1.74 -3.33 7.73
C PHE A 12 3.14 -2.82 7.36
N VAL A 13 4.18 -3.65 7.53
CA VAL A 13 5.57 -3.24 7.23
C VAL A 13 5.75 -2.99 5.74
N SER A 14 5.13 -3.79 4.86
CA SER A 14 5.19 -3.57 3.42
C SER A 14 4.48 -2.28 3.00
N GLY A 15 3.33 -1.96 3.61
CA GLY A 15 2.60 -0.72 3.37
C GLY A 15 3.39 0.52 3.81
N VAL A 16 4.00 0.47 5.00
CA VAL A 16 4.85 1.57 5.49
C VAL A 16 6.10 1.74 4.64
N GLY A 17 6.72 0.63 4.21
CA GLY A 17 7.89 0.67 3.34
C GLY A 17 7.63 1.30 1.96
N GLY A 18 6.37 1.28 1.48
CA GLY A 18 5.98 1.93 0.22
C GLY A 18 5.81 3.46 0.31
N LEU A 19 5.76 4.04 1.51
CA LEU A 19 5.52 5.48 1.71
C LEU A 19 6.80 6.33 1.60
N GLY A 20 7.98 5.72 1.56
CA GLY A 20 9.26 6.44 1.50
C GLY A 20 10.46 5.51 1.30
N PHE A 21 11.66 6.04 1.48
CA PHE A 21 12.90 5.27 1.37
C PHE A 21 13.29 4.69 2.73
N ALA A 22 13.41 3.36 2.81
CA ALA A 22 13.84 2.68 4.03
C ALA A 22 15.36 2.85 4.25
N GLU A 23 15.76 3.66 5.24
CA GLU A 23 17.18 3.86 5.60
C GLU A 23 17.75 2.65 6.37
N SER A 24 16.96 2.05 7.27
CA SER A 24 17.39 0.91 8.08
C SER A 24 16.17 0.09 8.54
N ARG A 25 16.28 -1.24 8.47
CA ARG A 25 15.30 -2.19 9.01
C ARG A 25 16.02 -3.18 9.92
N ARG A 26 15.56 -3.29 11.16
CA ARG A 26 15.95 -4.34 12.10
C ARG A 26 14.71 -5.07 12.55
N GLU A 27 14.77 -6.39 12.54
CA GLU A 27 13.69 -7.28 12.93
C GLU A 27 14.26 -8.31 13.89
N ASP A 28 13.69 -8.37 15.08
CA ASP A 28 14.10 -9.28 16.15
C ASP A 28 12.90 -10.17 16.49
N ALA A 29 13.09 -11.49 16.42
CA ALA A 29 12.09 -12.48 16.78
C ALA A 29 12.63 -13.33 17.93
N GLN A 30 11.84 -13.50 18.99
CA GLN A 30 12.19 -14.32 20.15
C GLN A 30 11.09 -15.35 20.36
N ASP A 31 11.45 -16.63 20.34
CA ASP A 31 10.54 -17.71 20.74
C ASP A 31 10.44 -17.76 22.26
N VAL A 32 9.21 -17.71 22.77
CA VAL A 32 8.89 -17.76 24.20
C VAL A 32 8.00 -18.94 24.55
N THR A 33 7.85 -19.90 23.63
CA THR A 33 6.98 -21.08 23.81
C THR A 33 7.43 -21.92 25.00
N GLU A 34 8.74 -22.17 25.14
CA GLU A 34 9.30 -22.92 26.26
C GLU A 34 9.04 -22.22 27.60
N GLU A 35 9.26 -20.90 27.66
CA GLU A 35 9.00 -20.11 28.86
C GLU A 35 7.51 -20.13 29.24
N TYR A 36 6.62 -19.99 28.25
CA TYR A 36 5.17 -20.02 28.48
C TYR A 36 4.73 -21.35 29.09
N VAL A 37 5.20 -22.48 28.53
CA VAL A 37 4.85 -23.83 29.02
C VAL A 37 5.43 -24.08 30.42
N ASP A 38 6.65 -23.64 30.72
CA ASP A 38 7.24 -23.78 32.07
C ASP A 38 6.44 -22.97 33.11
N VAL A 39 6.16 -21.69 32.83
CA VAL A 39 5.40 -20.83 33.75
C VAL A 39 3.99 -21.37 33.94
N GLU A 40 3.33 -21.86 32.89
CA GLU A 40 2.01 -22.48 32.99
C GLU A 40 2.04 -23.73 33.90
N ALA A 41 3.06 -24.58 33.74
CA ALA A 41 3.24 -25.76 34.58
C ALA A 41 3.44 -25.38 36.06
N ARG A 42 4.22 -24.32 36.34
CA ARG A 42 4.43 -23.79 37.69
C ARG A 42 3.15 -23.24 38.31
N VAL A 43 2.35 -22.48 37.55
CA VAL A 43 1.04 -21.98 38.01
C VAL A 43 0.11 -23.14 38.37
N ARG A 44 0.03 -24.17 37.51
CA ARG A 44 -0.79 -25.37 37.81
C ARG A 44 -0.35 -26.07 39.09
N ASN A 45 0.97 -26.20 39.31
CA ASN A 45 1.50 -26.84 40.51
C ASN A 45 1.21 -26.01 41.77
N ASN A 46 1.38 -24.69 41.70
CA ASN A 46 1.11 -23.82 42.83
C ASN A 46 -0.38 -23.72 43.17
N ARG A 47 -1.29 -23.79 42.19
CA ARG A 47 -2.74 -23.91 42.47
C ARG A 47 -3.09 -25.22 43.20
N LYS A 48 -2.46 -26.34 42.83
CA LYS A 48 -2.62 -27.60 43.59
C LYS A 48 -2.08 -27.50 45.01
N LEU A 49 -0.97 -26.76 45.20
CA LEU A 49 -0.43 -26.49 46.53
C LEU A 49 -1.41 -25.61 47.33
N GLU A 50 -1.97 -24.57 46.73
CA GLU A 50 -3.01 -23.72 47.32
C GLU A 50 -4.21 -24.55 47.79
N GLU A 51 -4.77 -25.40 46.92
CA GLU A 51 -5.89 -26.30 47.25
C GLU A 51 -5.55 -27.23 48.42
N ARG A 52 -4.33 -27.79 48.43
CA ARG A 52 -3.85 -28.63 49.53
C ARG A 52 -3.74 -27.85 50.84
N ILE A 53 -3.23 -26.61 50.80
CA ILE A 53 -3.14 -25.72 51.97
C ILE A 53 -4.54 -25.40 52.50
N ILE A 54 -5.48 -25.06 51.63
CA ILE A 54 -6.89 -24.78 51.99
C ILE A 54 -7.53 -26.01 52.64
N THR A 55 -7.28 -27.20 52.10
CA THR A 55 -7.80 -28.46 52.66
C THR A 55 -7.23 -28.72 54.06
N MET A 56 -5.92 -28.53 54.23
CA MET A 56 -5.26 -28.62 55.55
C MET A 56 -5.80 -27.59 56.55
N LEU A 57 -6.21 -26.41 56.08
CA LEU A 57 -6.81 -25.36 56.91
C LEU A 57 -8.24 -25.75 57.36
N ALA A 58 -9.03 -26.33 56.46
CA ALA A 58 -10.41 -26.74 56.72
C ALA A 58 -10.52 -27.93 57.68
N GLU A 59 -9.57 -28.87 57.62
CA GLU A 59 -9.54 -30.06 58.48
C GLU A 59 -8.91 -29.80 59.87
N ARG A 60 -8.31 -28.62 60.09
CA ARG A 60 -7.54 -28.33 61.30
C ARG A 60 -8.39 -27.78 62.44
N THR A 61 -8.32 -28.45 63.59
CA THR A 61 -8.89 -28.00 64.88
C THR A 61 -7.79 -27.67 65.90
N GLY A 62 -6.75 -26.95 65.47
CA GLY A 62 -5.50 -26.71 66.21
C GLY A 62 -5.39 -25.34 66.90
N LYS A 63 -4.18 -25.00 67.38
CA LYS A 63 -3.88 -23.71 68.03
C LYS A 63 -3.94 -22.57 67.02
N LEU A 64 -4.35 -21.38 67.48
CA LEU A 64 -4.43 -20.16 66.64
C LEU A 64 -3.08 -19.80 65.98
N SER A 65 -1.95 -20.11 66.63
CA SER A 65 -0.60 -19.94 66.07
C SER A 65 -0.42 -20.66 64.73
N ASP A 66 -0.92 -21.89 64.66
CA ASP A 66 -0.73 -22.78 63.52
C ASP A 66 -1.61 -22.31 62.35
N VAL A 67 -2.80 -21.79 62.66
CA VAL A 67 -3.70 -21.19 61.66
C VAL A 67 -3.07 -19.94 61.03
N LEU A 68 -2.50 -19.05 61.86
CA LEU A 68 -1.81 -17.85 61.39
C LEU A 68 -0.60 -18.16 60.50
N GLU A 69 0.13 -19.25 60.80
CA GLU A 69 1.26 -19.68 59.98
C GLU A 69 0.82 -20.20 58.61
N ILE A 70 -0.25 -21.00 58.56
CA ILE A 70 -0.80 -21.50 57.28
C ILE A 70 -1.39 -20.37 56.45
N GLU A 71 -2.10 -19.41 57.06
CA GLU A 71 -2.63 -18.21 56.37
C GLU A 71 -1.51 -17.39 55.71
N ARG A 72 -0.38 -17.22 56.40
CA ARG A 72 0.80 -16.55 55.83
C ARG A 72 1.36 -17.31 54.63
N GLU A 73 1.42 -18.63 54.73
CA GLU A 73 1.86 -19.47 53.62
C GLU A 73 0.90 -19.45 52.43
N LEU A 74 -0.41 -19.45 52.69
CA LEU A 74 -1.44 -19.31 51.67
C LEU A 74 -1.30 -17.96 50.94
N ALA A 75 -1.12 -16.86 51.69
CA ALA A 75 -0.92 -15.54 51.12
C ALA A 75 0.33 -15.50 50.22
N ARG A 76 1.43 -16.09 50.66
CA ARG A 76 2.68 -16.20 49.88
C ARG A 76 2.46 -16.97 48.56
N VAL A 77 1.80 -18.12 48.61
CA VAL A 77 1.53 -18.93 47.43
C VAL A 77 0.62 -18.19 46.44
N ARG A 78 -0.41 -17.48 46.94
CA ARG A 78 -1.29 -16.67 46.10
C ARG A 78 -0.57 -15.54 45.40
N GLU A 79 0.26 -14.79 46.12
CA GLU A 79 1.09 -13.74 45.53
C GLU A 79 1.99 -14.29 44.42
N GLU A 80 2.56 -15.48 44.64
CA GLU A 80 3.38 -16.15 43.64
C GLU A 80 2.58 -16.50 42.37
N ILE A 81 1.38 -17.09 42.55
CA ILE A 81 0.45 -17.42 41.46
C ILE A 81 0.09 -16.17 40.67
N GLU A 82 -0.35 -15.10 41.33
CA GLU A 82 -0.76 -13.85 40.68
C GLU A 82 0.39 -13.25 39.84
N ARG A 83 1.61 -13.26 40.38
CA ARG A 83 2.80 -12.80 39.67
C ARG A 83 3.08 -13.65 38.42
N MET A 84 2.98 -14.97 38.52
CA MET A 84 3.19 -15.87 37.38
C MET A 84 2.06 -15.78 36.34
N GLU A 85 0.82 -15.59 36.76
CA GLU A 85 -0.29 -15.31 35.85
C GLU A 85 -0.11 -14.00 35.08
N GLY A 86 0.39 -12.95 35.76
CA GLY A 86 0.78 -11.71 35.11
C GLY A 86 1.87 -11.94 34.05
N ARG A 87 2.84 -12.80 34.34
CA ARG A 87 3.87 -13.20 33.36
C ARG A 87 3.28 -13.95 32.18
N LEU A 88 2.35 -14.88 32.39
CA LEU A 88 1.66 -15.59 31.30
C LEU A 88 0.91 -14.64 30.38
N ARG A 89 0.17 -13.66 30.93
CA ARG A 89 -0.52 -12.64 30.13
C ARG A 89 0.45 -11.84 29.26
N LEU A 90 1.57 -11.41 29.84
CA LEU A 90 2.61 -10.69 29.09
C LEU A 90 3.20 -11.55 27.96
N LEU A 91 3.46 -12.83 28.21
CA LEU A 91 4.00 -13.75 27.20
C LEU A 91 2.98 -14.01 26.09
N ALA A 92 1.70 -14.18 26.43
CA ALA A 92 0.61 -14.33 25.46
C ALA A 92 0.44 -13.07 24.58
N ASP A 93 0.52 -11.88 25.17
CA ASP A 93 0.44 -10.64 24.40
C ASP A 93 1.63 -10.50 23.43
N ARG A 94 2.83 -10.96 23.83
CA ARG A 94 4.05 -10.93 22.99
C ARG A 94 3.98 -11.90 21.82
N THR A 95 3.29 -13.02 21.94
CA THR A 95 3.09 -13.95 20.82
C THR A 95 1.95 -13.52 19.89
N ALA A 96 0.95 -12.80 20.40
CA ALA A 96 -0.18 -12.32 19.61
C ALA A 96 0.09 -11.01 18.86
N LEU A 97 0.96 -10.14 19.39
CA LEU A 97 1.20 -8.78 18.88
C LEU A 97 2.67 -8.53 18.59
N ALA A 98 2.96 -8.06 17.36
CA ALA A 98 4.24 -7.49 17.00
C ALA A 98 4.32 -6.01 17.41
N THR A 99 5.50 -5.57 17.82
CA THR A 99 5.79 -4.16 18.13
C THR A 99 6.58 -3.52 17.01
N VAL A 100 6.04 -2.46 16.42
CA VAL A 100 6.73 -1.70 15.37
C VAL A 100 7.10 -0.31 15.87
N THR A 101 8.39 0.02 15.76
CA THR A 101 8.92 1.36 16.04
C THR A 101 9.34 1.99 14.72
N ILE A 102 8.68 3.09 14.34
CA ILE A 102 8.93 3.81 13.09
C ILE A 102 9.59 5.14 13.45
N ASN A 103 10.74 5.43 12.82
CA ASN A 103 11.39 6.73 12.87
C ASN A 103 11.36 7.31 11.44
N VAL A 104 10.79 8.50 11.31
CA VAL A 104 10.66 9.19 10.02
C VAL A 104 11.48 10.48 10.08
N ARG A 105 12.28 10.72 9.04
CA ARG A 105 13.02 11.97 8.85
C ARG A 105 12.80 12.48 7.43
N GLU A 106 12.69 13.79 7.28
CA GLU A 106 12.60 14.44 5.98
C GLU A 106 13.96 14.38 5.27
N GLU A 107 13.94 14.03 3.99
CA GLU A 107 15.12 14.09 3.14
C GLU A 107 15.40 15.56 2.81
N LYS A 108 16.49 16.10 3.35
CA LYS A 108 16.86 17.52 3.22
C LYS A 108 17.25 17.95 1.80
N GLU A 109 17.22 17.03 0.84
CA GLU A 109 17.67 17.24 -0.54
C GLU A 109 16.51 17.29 -1.55
N TYR A 110 15.31 17.66 -1.09
CA TYR A 110 14.23 18.04 -2.01
C TYR A 110 14.51 19.43 -2.58
N VAL A 111 15.15 19.47 -3.75
CA VAL A 111 15.21 20.67 -4.58
C VAL A 111 13.90 20.71 -5.40
N PRO A 112 12.92 21.56 -5.06
CA PRO A 112 11.76 21.71 -5.91
C PRO A 112 12.23 22.08 -7.32
N PRO A 113 11.64 21.52 -8.39
CA PRO A 113 11.99 21.93 -9.74
C PRO A 113 11.83 23.44 -9.82
N ALA A 114 12.94 24.13 -10.10
CA ALA A 114 12.95 25.57 -10.24
C ALA A 114 11.81 25.97 -11.18
N ALA A 115 11.06 27.02 -10.81
CA ALA A 115 9.98 27.51 -11.65
C ALA A 115 10.51 27.70 -13.08
N PRO A 116 9.80 27.21 -14.11
CA PRO A 116 10.31 27.19 -15.48
C PRO A 116 10.73 28.59 -15.87
N THR A 117 11.99 28.70 -16.28
CA THR A 117 12.58 29.98 -16.67
C THR A 117 11.88 30.51 -17.92
N PHE A 118 12.06 31.79 -18.23
CA PHE A 118 11.52 32.37 -19.47
C PHE A 118 12.00 31.59 -20.70
N SER A 119 13.26 31.14 -20.71
CA SER A 119 13.83 30.27 -21.75
C SER A 119 13.13 28.92 -21.89
N ASP A 120 12.75 28.27 -20.78
CA ASP A 120 12.07 26.96 -20.83
C ASP A 120 10.67 27.09 -21.43
N ARG A 121 9.97 28.17 -21.11
CA ARG A 121 8.65 28.49 -21.68
C ARG A 121 8.73 28.81 -23.17
N VAL A 122 9.78 29.51 -23.59
CA VAL A 122 10.01 29.79 -25.01
C VAL A 122 10.36 28.48 -25.75
N ALA A 123 11.27 27.66 -25.24
CA ALA A 123 11.66 26.40 -25.87
C ALA A 123 10.49 25.41 -26.03
N THR A 124 9.65 25.28 -25.00
CA THR A 124 8.44 24.44 -25.06
C THR A 124 7.40 24.99 -26.04
N ALA A 125 7.20 26.31 -26.10
CA ALA A 125 6.33 26.94 -27.09
C ALA A 125 6.84 26.73 -28.53
N PHE A 126 8.15 26.83 -28.78
CA PHE A 126 8.75 26.55 -30.09
C PHE A 126 8.62 25.07 -30.47
N GLY A 127 8.88 24.14 -29.55
CA GLY A 127 8.71 22.71 -29.78
C GLY A 127 7.25 22.34 -30.10
N GLY A 128 6.30 22.92 -29.35
CA GLY A 128 4.86 22.78 -29.60
C GLY A 128 4.40 23.41 -30.91
N SER A 129 5.06 24.49 -31.35
CA SER A 129 4.78 25.10 -32.66
C SER A 129 5.22 24.20 -33.81
N LEU A 130 6.36 23.52 -33.68
CA LEU A 130 6.87 22.60 -34.69
C LEU A 130 6.01 21.33 -34.81
N SER A 131 5.53 20.78 -33.69
CA SER A 131 4.58 19.65 -33.72
C SER A 131 3.24 20.06 -34.32
N SER A 132 2.77 21.28 -34.05
CA SER A 132 1.55 21.83 -34.67
C SER A 132 1.69 21.98 -36.18
N LEU A 133 2.85 22.46 -36.67
CA LEU A 133 3.13 22.51 -38.11
C LEU A 133 3.13 21.13 -38.76
N ARG A 134 3.67 20.11 -38.09
CA ARG A 134 3.64 18.73 -38.56
C ARG A 134 2.21 18.17 -38.62
N GLN A 135 1.38 18.50 -37.65
CA GLN A 135 -0.01 18.05 -37.63
C GLN A 135 -0.85 18.74 -38.72
N LEU A 136 -0.58 20.02 -38.99
CA LEU A 136 -1.20 20.73 -40.10
C LEU A 136 -0.81 20.13 -41.46
N SER A 137 0.47 19.75 -41.64
CA SER A 137 0.91 19.13 -42.90
C SER A 137 0.32 17.74 -43.11
N GLU A 138 0.21 16.93 -42.06
CA GLU A 138 -0.45 15.62 -42.11
C GLU A 138 -1.95 15.78 -42.47
N ASN A 139 -2.65 16.71 -41.83
CA ASN A 139 -4.05 16.99 -42.13
C ASN A 139 -4.27 17.50 -43.57
N LEU A 140 -3.36 18.34 -44.09
CA LEU A 140 -3.40 18.81 -45.47
C LEU A 140 -3.24 17.66 -46.46
N LEU A 141 -2.30 16.74 -46.21
CA LEU A 141 -2.10 15.57 -47.06
C LEU A 141 -3.34 14.66 -47.07
N ILE A 142 -3.93 14.39 -45.91
CA ILE A 142 -5.17 13.60 -45.81
C ILE A 142 -6.31 14.30 -46.56
N ALA A 143 -6.47 15.62 -46.42
CA ALA A 143 -7.50 16.38 -47.12
C ALA A 143 -7.33 16.32 -48.64
N LEU A 144 -6.09 16.41 -49.15
CA LEU A 144 -5.77 16.27 -50.57
C LEU A 144 -6.18 14.90 -51.11
N ILE A 145 -5.82 13.82 -50.40
CA ILE A 145 -6.18 12.44 -50.78
C ILE A 145 -7.70 12.26 -50.74
N ALA A 146 -8.38 12.78 -49.71
CA ALA A 146 -9.83 12.70 -49.57
C ALA A 146 -10.57 13.45 -50.68
N LEU A 147 -9.95 14.46 -51.31
CA LEU A 147 -10.53 15.20 -52.43
C LEU A 147 -10.44 14.44 -53.77
N VAL A 148 -9.54 13.46 -53.90
CA VAL A 148 -9.31 12.73 -55.16
C VAL A 148 -10.58 12.05 -55.70
N PRO A 149 -11.36 11.30 -54.91
CA PRO A 149 -12.62 10.70 -55.39
C PRO A 149 -13.62 11.75 -55.88
N TRP A 150 -13.74 12.88 -55.18
CA TRP A 150 -14.64 13.97 -55.57
C TRP A 150 -14.22 14.64 -56.87
N ILE A 151 -12.92 14.86 -57.08
CA ILE A 151 -12.38 15.38 -58.33
C ILE A 151 -12.65 14.41 -59.49
N ILE A 152 -12.55 13.10 -59.27
CA ILE A 152 -12.87 12.09 -60.29
C ILE A 152 -14.37 12.13 -60.62
N VAL A 153 -15.24 12.10 -59.61
CA VAL A 153 -16.70 12.10 -59.79
C VAL A 153 -17.23 13.37 -60.45
N LEU A 154 -16.69 14.55 -60.09
CA LEU A 154 -17.11 15.83 -60.67
C LEU A 154 -16.37 16.18 -61.97
N GLY A 155 -15.10 15.80 -62.10
CA GLY A 155 -14.27 16.13 -63.25
C GLY A 155 -14.63 15.38 -64.53
N ILE A 156 -15.05 14.11 -64.41
CA ILE A 156 -15.50 13.30 -65.56
C ILE A 156 -16.75 13.91 -66.24
N PRO A 157 -17.85 14.25 -65.56
CA PRO A 157 -19.02 14.84 -66.21
C PRO A 157 -18.72 16.25 -66.77
N VAL A 158 -17.91 17.06 -66.10
CA VAL A 158 -17.52 18.40 -66.63
C VAL A 158 -16.71 18.28 -67.94
N THR A 159 -15.76 17.34 -68.00
CA THR A 159 -14.98 17.09 -69.23
C THR A 159 -15.86 16.52 -70.35
N VAL A 160 -16.79 15.62 -70.04
CA VAL A 160 -17.75 15.09 -71.02
C VAL A 160 -18.67 16.18 -71.56
N VAL A 161 -19.25 17.03 -70.70
CA VAL A 161 -20.12 18.14 -71.11
C VAL A 161 -19.36 19.15 -71.98
N THR A 162 -18.15 19.53 -71.59
CA THR A 162 -17.34 20.48 -72.38
C THR A 162 -16.94 19.91 -73.75
N VAL A 163 -16.60 18.62 -73.83
CA VAL A 163 -16.32 17.95 -75.12
C VAL A 163 -17.60 17.83 -75.97
N MET A 164 -18.75 17.49 -75.37
CA MET A 164 -20.03 17.42 -76.10
C MET A 164 -20.44 18.78 -76.66
N VAL A 165 -20.30 19.85 -75.88
CA VAL A 165 -20.59 21.23 -76.31
C VAL A 165 -19.64 21.66 -77.42
N ARG A 166 -18.33 21.40 -77.28
CA ARG A 166 -17.35 21.69 -78.34
C ARG A 166 -17.64 20.92 -79.63
N ARG A 167 -18.03 19.65 -79.54
CA ARG A 167 -18.43 18.83 -80.70
C ARG A 167 -19.70 19.34 -81.37
N ARG A 168 -20.73 19.74 -80.61
CA ARG A 168 -21.96 20.30 -81.20
C ARG A 168 -21.78 21.64 -81.89
N ILE A 169 -20.81 22.44 -81.46
CA ILE A 169 -20.53 23.75 -82.09
C ILE A 169 -19.76 23.58 -83.42
N HIS A 170 -18.89 22.57 -83.56
CA HIS A 170 -18.15 22.32 -84.81
C HIS A 170 -18.97 21.65 -85.93
N THR A 171 -20.08 20.97 -85.62
CA THR A 171 -20.92 20.31 -86.66
C THR A 171 -21.99 21.23 -87.26
N ARG A 172 -22.09 22.50 -86.83
CA ARG A 172 -23.08 23.47 -87.33
C ARG A 172 -22.56 24.46 -88.38
N THR A 173 -21.29 24.38 -88.78
CA THR A 173 -20.68 25.25 -89.81
C THR A 173 -20.40 24.55 -91.13
N ALA A 174 -21.09 23.44 -91.44
CA ALA A 174 -20.90 22.66 -92.67
C ALA A 174 -22.17 22.48 -93.53
N ILE A 175 -23.26 23.19 -93.22
CA ILE A 175 -24.41 23.34 -94.13
C ILE A 175 -24.92 24.78 -94.00
N GLU A 176 -24.25 25.69 -94.68
CA GLU A 176 -24.83 26.84 -95.41
C GLU A 176 -23.79 27.30 -96.43
#